data_AF-A0A949YJJ4-F1
#
_entry.id   AF-A0A949YJJ4-F1
#
_cell.length_a   1.000
_cell.length_b   1.000
_cell.length_c   1.000
_cell.angle_alpha   90.00
_cell.angle_beta   90.00
_cell.angle_gamma   90.00
#
_symmetry.space_group_name_H-M   'P 1'
#
loop_
_entity.id
_entity.type
_entity.pdbx_description
1 polymer ?
#
loop_
_entity_poly.entity_id
_entity_poly.type
_entity_poly.pdbx_seq_one_letter_code
_entity_poly.pdbx_strand_id
1 'polypeptide(L)'
;MLPQLGLLEMLIVMGVAVLLFGKRLPEVGRSLGRGIVEFKKGLNGVADELDDNSSSSISSYSSNHSSTRRYDEKPHGEAVYSDASIPKFELPGTASSAVPQMENPQQSPQG
;
A
#
# COMPACT_ATOMS: atom_id res chain seq x y z
N MET A 1 -13.02 -2.69 -37.88
CA MET A 1 -12.06 -1.56 -37.73
C MET A 1 -12.79 -0.45 -37.01
N LEU A 2 -12.57 -0.32 -35.69
CA LEU A 2 -13.20 0.72 -34.89
C LEU A 2 -12.39 2.02 -35.08
N PRO A 3 -13.05 3.14 -35.41
CA PRO A 3 -12.36 4.43 -35.43
C PRO A 3 -11.87 4.72 -34.02
N GLN A 4 -10.55 4.79 -33.87
CA GLN A 4 -9.93 5.23 -32.62
C GLN A 4 -10.37 6.67 -32.42
N LEU A 5 -11.27 6.92 -31.45
CA LEU A 5 -11.62 8.28 -31.07
C LEU A 5 -10.36 8.96 -30.54
N GLY A 6 -9.77 9.79 -31.38
CA GLY A 6 -8.54 10.49 -31.10
C GLY A 6 -8.80 11.75 -30.28
N LEU A 7 -7.70 12.38 -29.88
CA LEU A 7 -7.75 13.69 -29.23
C LEU A 7 -8.44 14.73 -30.13
N LEU A 8 -8.31 14.60 -31.46
CA LEU A 8 -8.90 15.53 -32.42
C LEU A 8 -10.43 15.48 -32.39
N GLU A 9 -11.03 14.29 -32.41
CA GLU A 9 -12.48 14.08 -32.33
C GLU A 9 -13.03 14.64 -31.01
N MET A 10 -12.33 14.39 -29.89
CA MET A 10 -12.72 14.93 -28.59
C MET A 10 -12.71 16.47 -28.58
N LEU A 11 -11.70 17.09 -29.22
CA LEU A 11 -11.59 18.54 -29.33
C LEU A 11 -12.72 19.14 -30.18
N ILE A 12 -13.10 18.48 -31.27
CA ILE A 12 -14.23 18.90 -32.11
C ILE A 12 -15.54 18.84 -31.32
N VAL A 13 -15.79 17.76 -30.57
CA VAL A 13 -16.99 17.63 -29.73
C VAL A 13 -17.00 18.69 -28.64
N MET A 14 -15.87 18.94 -27.97
CA MET A 14 -15.72 20.05 -27.02
C MET A 14 -16.00 21.40 -27.69
N GLY A 15 -15.53 21.62 -28.91
CA GLY A 15 -15.80 22.82 -29.70
C GLY A 15 -17.29 23.03 -29.93
N VAL A 16 -18.02 21.98 -30.36
CA VAL A 16 -19.47 22.03 -30.54
C VAL A 16 -20.20 22.29 -29.21
N ALA A 17 -19.77 21.65 -28.13
CA ALA A 17 -20.33 21.91 -26.80
C ALA A 17 -20.12 23.37 -26.36
N VAL A 18 -18.95 23.96 -26.63
CA VAL A 18 -18.69 25.39 -26.38
C VAL A 18 -19.56 26.27 -27.27
N LEU A 19 -19.88 25.89 -28.51
CA LEU A 19 -20.81 26.67 -29.34
C LEU A 19 -22.24 26.65 -28.79
N LEU A 20 -22.71 25.50 -28.31
CA LEU A 20 -24.07 25.36 -27.77
C LEU A 20 -24.23 26.04 -26.40
N PHE A 21 -23.26 25.84 -25.50
CA PHE A 21 -23.32 26.34 -24.13
C PHE A 21 -22.64 27.70 -23.95
N GLY A 22 -21.70 28.06 -24.83
CA GLY A 22 -20.97 29.33 -24.81
C GLY A 22 -20.32 29.59 -23.47
N LYS A 23 -20.62 30.79 -22.94
CA LYS A 23 -20.15 31.25 -21.62
C LYS A 23 -20.73 30.48 -20.44
N ARG A 24 -21.76 29.65 -20.64
CA ARG A 24 -22.40 28.85 -19.58
C ARG A 24 -21.70 27.52 -19.32
N LEU A 25 -20.81 27.07 -20.22
CA LEU A 25 -20.05 25.84 -20.02
C LEU A 25 -19.25 25.79 -18.69
N PRO A 26 -18.51 26.85 -18.27
CA PRO A 26 -17.85 26.86 -16.97
C PRO A 26 -18.81 26.91 -15.77
N GLU A 27 -20.05 27.39 -15.97
CA GLU A 27 -21.09 27.41 -14.94
C GLU A 27 -21.68 26.01 -14.76
N VAL A 28 -22.01 25.33 -15.86
CA VAL A 28 -22.48 23.94 -15.89
C VAL A 28 -21.40 22.97 -15.38
N GLY A 29 -20.15 23.16 -15.77
CA GLY A 29 -19.03 22.36 -15.26
C GLY A 29 -18.83 22.54 -13.75
N ARG A 30 -19.02 23.77 -13.24
CA ARG A 30 -18.97 24.04 -11.79
C ARG A 30 -20.12 23.38 -11.03
N SER A 31 -21.35 23.42 -11.54
CA SER A 31 -22.50 22.79 -10.88
C SER A 31 -22.38 21.26 -10.88
N LEU A 32 -22.00 20.66 -12.00
CA LEU A 32 -21.71 19.23 -12.09
C LEU A 32 -20.53 18.82 -11.20
N GLY A 33 -19.46 19.61 -11.20
CA GLY A 33 -18.28 19.36 -10.37
C GLY A 33 -18.59 19.36 -8.87
N ARG A 34 -19.43 20.30 -8.41
CA ARG A 34 -19.93 20.32 -7.02
C ARG A 34 -20.69 19.04 -6.69
N GLY A 35 -21.61 18.61 -7.55
CA GLY A 35 -22.37 17.37 -7.36
C GLY A 35 -21.48 16.12 -7.29
N ILE A 36 -20.46 16.03 -8.15
CA ILE A 36 -19.49 14.92 -8.13
C ILE A 36 -18.67 14.92 -6.84
N VAL A 37 -18.24 16.09 -6.36
CA VAL A 37 -17.48 16.21 -5.10
C VAL A 37 -18.33 15.81 -3.90
N GLU A 38 -19.58 16.28 -3.82
CA GLU A 38 -20.51 15.91 -2.76
C GLU A 38 -20.87 14.43 -2.79
N PHE A 39 -21.08 13.86 -3.98
CA PHE A 39 -21.29 12.43 -4.17
C PHE A 39 -20.09 11.61 -3.67
N LYS A 40 -18.87 11.99 -4.04
CA LYS A 40 -17.65 11.32 -3.54
C LYS A 40 -17.51 11.44 -2.02
N LYS A 41 -17.85 12.59 -1.44
CA LYS A 41 -17.85 12.78 0.02
C LYS A 41 -18.88 11.87 0.70
N GLY A 42 -20.07 11.74 0.13
CA GLY A 42 -21.11 10.83 0.62
C GLY A 42 -20.67 9.37 0.57
N LEU A 43 -20.10 8.91 -0.55
CA LEU A 43 -19.58 7.54 -0.68
C LEU A 43 -18.45 7.26 0.30
N ASN A 44 -17.53 8.21 0.49
CA ASN A 44 -16.43 8.05 1.44
C ASN A 44 -16.94 8.02 2.90
N GLY A 45 -17.94 8.82 3.26
CA GLY A 45 -18.54 8.78 4.59
C GLY A 45 -19.19 7.44 4.90
N VAL A 46 -19.90 6.84 3.93
CA VAL A 46 -20.49 5.51 4.08
C VAL A 46 -19.40 4.43 4.20
N ALA A 47 -18.31 4.54 3.43
CA ALA A 47 -17.20 3.59 3.53
C ALA A 47 -16.51 3.64 4.91
N ASP A 48 -16.37 4.84 5.49
CA ASP A 48 -15.78 5.06 6.82
C ASP A 48 -16.68 4.49 7.93
N GLU A 49 -18.00 4.71 7.84
CA GLU A 49 -18.99 4.13 8.76
C GLU A 49 -18.96 2.59 8.74
N LEU A 50 -18.74 1.98 7.58
CA LEU A 50 -18.62 0.52 7.46
C LEU A 50 -17.33 0.00 8.12
N ASP A 51 -16.22 0.72 8.01
CA ASP A 51 -14.91 0.33 8.57
C ASP A 51 -14.87 0.48 10.11
N ASP A 52 -15.47 1.55 10.64
CA ASP A 52 -15.57 1.81 12.08
C ASP A 52 -16.43 0.76 12.80
N ASN A 53 -17.52 0.29 12.18
CA ASN A 53 -18.37 -0.76 12.76
C ASN A 53 -17.71 -2.15 12.78
N SER A 54 -16.74 -2.42 11.90
CA SER A 54 -15.88 -3.61 11.97
C SER A 54 -14.74 -3.48 12.98
N SER A 55 -14.27 -2.26 13.26
CA SER A 55 -13.11 -1.99 14.13
C SER A 55 -13.46 -1.91 15.61
N SER A 56 -14.72 -1.59 15.96
CA SER A 56 -15.20 -1.54 17.34
C SER A 56 -15.19 -2.89 18.08
N SER A 57 -15.01 -4.02 17.37
CA SER A 57 -14.90 -5.35 18.00
C SER A 57 -13.46 -5.90 18.08
N ILE A 58 -12.46 -5.21 17.51
CA ILE A 58 -11.04 -5.62 17.52
C ILE A 58 -10.13 -4.62 18.27
N SER A 59 -10.54 -3.36 18.48
CA SER A 59 -9.68 -2.32 19.08
C SER A 59 -9.46 -2.43 20.61
N SER A 60 -10.22 -3.27 21.33
CA SER A 60 -10.10 -3.39 22.80
C SER A 60 -8.80 -4.06 23.30
N TYR A 61 -7.93 -4.56 22.40
CA TYR A 61 -6.70 -5.26 22.78
C TYR A 61 -5.40 -4.59 22.28
N SER A 62 -5.46 -3.50 21.50
CA SER A 62 -4.25 -2.82 21.00
C SER A 62 -3.93 -1.56 21.81
N SER A 63 -3.32 -1.82 22.96
CA SER A 63 -2.51 -0.95 23.82
C SER A 63 -2.07 0.42 23.28
N ASN A 64 -2.25 1.42 24.15
CA ASN A 64 -1.40 2.60 24.32
C ASN A 64 0.05 2.40 23.85
N HIS A 65 0.46 3.07 22.78
CA HIS A 65 1.84 3.50 22.62
C HIS A 65 1.88 4.95 22.14
N SER A 66 1.58 5.85 23.08
CA SER A 66 1.91 7.26 22.98
C SER A 66 3.38 7.46 23.35
N SER A 67 4.26 7.50 22.35
CA SER A 67 5.63 7.98 22.52
C SER A 67 5.84 9.18 21.62
N THR A 68 5.64 10.36 22.20
CA THR A 68 6.06 11.65 21.67
C THR A 68 7.59 11.70 21.59
N ARG A 69 8.17 11.92 20.40
CA ARG A 69 9.43 12.66 20.30
C ARG A 69 9.33 13.69 19.18
N ARG A 70 9.25 14.93 19.64
CA ARG A 70 9.56 16.16 18.91
C ARG A 70 10.89 15.97 18.17
N TYR A 71 10.87 16.11 16.85
CA TYR A 71 12.08 16.30 16.05
C TYR A 71 12.51 17.76 16.17
N ASP A 72 13.63 17.98 16.84
CA ASP A 72 14.46 19.17 16.67
C ASP A 72 15.90 18.78 17.04
N GLU A 73 16.77 18.62 16.04
CA GLU A 73 18.00 19.41 15.88
C GLU A 73 18.79 18.91 14.64
N LYS A 74 19.66 19.78 14.11
CA LYS A 74 20.17 19.89 12.73
C LYS A 74 21.53 19.16 12.50
N PRO A 75 22.17 19.26 11.30
CA PRO A 75 22.82 18.14 10.58
C PRO A 75 24.29 17.89 10.95
N HIS A 76 24.74 16.65 10.78
CA HIS A 76 26.17 16.32 10.68
C HIS A 76 26.45 15.66 9.34
N GLY A 77 27.45 16.21 8.65
CA GLY A 77 27.84 15.88 7.30
C GLY A 77 28.52 14.52 7.15
N GLU A 78 28.62 14.13 5.89
CA GLU A 78 29.79 13.53 5.24
C GLU A 78 30.61 12.53 6.08
N ALA A 79 30.39 11.23 5.84
CA ALA A 79 31.38 10.37 5.18
C ALA A 79 30.99 8.88 5.29
N VAL A 80 30.79 8.27 4.12
CA VAL A 80 31.34 6.96 3.71
C VAL A 80 31.06 5.75 4.61
N TYR A 81 30.15 4.88 4.15
CA TYR A 81 30.13 3.46 4.52
C TYR A 81 31.37 2.76 3.97
N SER A 82 32.35 2.49 4.82
CA SER A 82 33.24 1.34 4.67
C SER A 82 34.02 1.18 5.96
N ASP A 83 33.53 0.36 6.88
CA ASP A 83 34.43 -0.34 7.79
C ASP A 83 33.81 -1.68 8.18
N ALA A 84 34.47 -2.76 7.77
CA ALA A 84 34.05 -4.15 7.92
C ALA A 84 34.28 -4.64 9.36
N SER A 85 33.59 -3.99 10.31
CA SER A 85 33.77 -4.21 11.75
C SER A 85 32.51 -4.75 12.43
N ILE A 86 31.58 -5.34 11.68
CA ILE A 86 30.48 -6.14 12.27
C ILE A 86 30.95 -7.59 12.36
N PRO A 87 31.31 -8.10 13.56
CA PRO A 87 31.76 -9.47 13.72
C PRO A 87 30.61 -10.45 13.47
N LYS A 88 30.89 -11.55 12.75
CA LYS A 88 29.96 -12.64 12.52
C LYS A 88 29.68 -13.37 13.85
N PHE A 89 28.47 -13.23 14.37
CA PHE A 89 28.02 -13.87 15.60
C PHE A 89 27.71 -15.35 15.34
N GLU A 90 28.50 -16.26 15.92
CA GLU A 90 28.23 -17.71 15.92
C GLU A 90 27.51 -18.10 17.22
N LEU A 91 26.39 -18.81 17.08
CA LEU A 91 25.54 -19.20 18.20
C LEU A 91 26.12 -20.43 18.93
N PRO A 92 26.36 -20.38 20.25
CA PRO A 92 26.80 -21.54 21.03
C PRO A 92 25.60 -22.47 21.29
N GLY A 93 25.69 -23.73 20.85
CA GLY A 93 24.77 -24.77 21.34
C GLY A 93 24.16 -25.76 20.33
N THR A 94 24.60 -25.85 19.08
CA THR A 94 24.17 -26.95 18.17
C THR A 94 25.29 -27.95 17.88
N ALA A 95 26.09 -28.28 18.88
CA ALA A 95 26.84 -29.54 18.89
C ALA A 95 26.11 -30.51 19.83
N SER A 96 25.80 -31.70 19.31
CA SER A 96 25.45 -32.89 20.08
C SER A 96 24.00 -33.03 20.57
N SER A 97 23.15 -33.63 19.73
CA SER A 97 22.34 -34.74 20.21
C SER A 97 22.28 -35.80 19.12
N ALA A 98 22.93 -36.93 19.42
CA ALA A 98 23.01 -38.11 18.60
C ALA A 98 21.60 -38.64 18.30
N VAL A 99 21.25 -38.77 17.02
CA VAL A 99 20.24 -39.72 16.58
C VAL A 99 20.95 -41.09 16.54
N PRO A 100 20.60 -42.06 17.41
CA PRO A 100 21.09 -43.42 17.26
C PRO A 100 20.55 -43.94 15.94
N GLN A 101 21.43 -44.24 14.99
CA GLN A 101 21.05 -44.96 13.79
C GLN A 101 20.47 -46.31 14.22
N MET A 102 19.16 -46.49 14.02
CA MET A 102 18.53 -47.80 14.09
C MET A 102 19.08 -48.63 12.92
N GLU A 103 20.02 -49.50 13.24
CA GLU A 103 20.41 -50.65 12.44
C GLU A 103 19.15 -51.45 12.09
N ASN A 104 18.79 -51.51 10.81
CA ASN A 104 17.69 -52.34 10.32
C ASN A 104 18.25 -53.67 9.77
N PRO A 105 17.98 -54.81 10.43
CA PRO A 105 18.48 -56.11 10.02
C PRO A 105 17.42 -56.86 9.20
N GLN A 106 17.58 -56.92 7.86
CA GLN A 106 17.06 -58.00 7.00
C GLN A 106 17.54 -57.78 5.55
N GLN A 107 18.58 -58.47 5.08
CA GLN A 107 18.58 -59.83 4.53
C GLN A 107 18.10 -59.88 3.05
N SER A 108 19.09 -60.14 2.18
CA SER A 108 19.15 -60.89 0.90
C SER A 108 17.87 -61.63 0.42
N PRO A 109 17.69 -61.93 -0.90
CA PRO A 109 18.70 -62.65 -1.70
C PRO A 109 18.79 -62.37 -3.23
N GLN A 110 20.00 -62.62 -3.73
CA GLN A 110 20.41 -63.34 -4.95
C GLN A 110 19.65 -63.20 -6.28
N GLY A 111 20.46 -62.95 -7.32
CA GLY A 111 20.16 -63.14 -8.73
C GLY A 111 21.35 -62.70 -9.57
#